data_AF-A0A2N3FQP7-F1
#
_entry.id   AF-A0A2N3FQP7-F1
#
_cell.length_a   1.000
_cell.length_b   1.000
_cell.length_c   1.000
_cell.angle_alpha   90.00
_cell.angle_beta   90.00
_cell.angle_gamma   90.00
#
_symmetry.space_group_name_H-M   'P 1'
#
loop_
_entity.id
_entity.type
_entity.pdbx_description
1 polymer ?
#
loop_
_entity_poly.entity_id
_entity_poly.type
_entity_poly.pdbx_seq_one_letter_code
_entity_poly.pdbx_strand_id
1 'polypeptide(L)'
;MAAPDPRQLVEEVTRVVLGRLEDLQMRIVVGVSNRHAHLSREDLATLFGLDEMTVYRRVRQPSDFAAVETVSISGPRATFPKLRLMGPCRAKTQVELSRTDCVALGIDAPLTQSGHLDNAGPIDIEGPKGKIHVEHGVMIAARHIHMGPSHA
;
A
#
# COMPACT_ATOMS: atom_id res chain seq x y z
N MET A 1 -37.01 -10.26 -46.41
CA MET A 1 -35.76 -10.83 -45.85
C MET A 1 -36.11 -11.43 -44.51
N ALA A 2 -35.78 -12.70 -44.27
CA ALA A 2 -36.02 -13.32 -42.98
C ALA A 2 -35.15 -12.65 -41.91
N ALA A 3 -35.69 -12.42 -40.72
CA ALA A 3 -34.91 -11.91 -39.60
C ALA A 3 -33.78 -12.90 -39.29
N PRO A 4 -32.55 -12.43 -39.01
CA PRO A 4 -31.45 -13.32 -38.68
C PRO A 4 -31.79 -14.16 -37.46
N ASP A 5 -31.32 -15.41 -37.44
CA ASP A 5 -31.45 -16.30 -36.29
C ASP A 5 -30.83 -15.59 -35.07
N PRO A 6 -31.60 -15.38 -33.97
CA PRO A 6 -31.10 -14.76 -32.76
C PRO A 6 -29.82 -15.40 -32.24
N ARG A 7 -29.59 -16.70 -32.45
CA ARG A 7 -28.36 -17.39 -32.05
C ARG A 7 -27.15 -16.92 -32.86
N GLN A 8 -27.28 -16.82 -34.18
CA GLN A 8 -26.22 -16.30 -35.05
C GLN A 8 -25.89 -14.84 -34.72
N LEU A 9 -26.90 -14.03 -34.42
CA LEU A 9 -26.67 -12.65 -34.02
C LEU A 9 -25.92 -12.56 -32.68
N VAL A 10 -26.26 -13.40 -31.70
CA VAL A 10 -25.56 -13.46 -30.41
C VAL A 10 -24.10 -13.91 -30.58
N GLU A 11 -23.85 -14.92 -31.41
CA GLU A 11 -22.48 -15.38 -31.71
C GLU A 11 -21.64 -14.29 -32.38
N GLU A 12 -22.21 -13.58 -33.36
CA GLU A 12 -21.57 -12.48 -34.07
C GLU A 12 -21.23 -11.31 -33.12
N VAL A 13 -22.20 -10.88 -32.31
CA VAL A 13 -21.99 -9.82 -31.32
C VAL A 13 -20.93 -10.22 -30.30
N THR A 14 -20.97 -11.47 -29.82
CA THR A 14 -19.99 -11.98 -28.85
C THR A 14 -18.58 -11.95 -29.44
N ARG A 15 -18.41 -12.41 -30.68
CA ARG A 15 -17.11 -12.38 -31.37
C ARG A 15 -16.58 -10.96 -31.51
N VAL A 16 -17.42 -10.02 -31.96
CA VAL A 16 -17.02 -8.61 -32.14
C VAL A 16 -16.66 -7.96 -30.80
N VAL A 17 -17.41 -8.24 -29.74
CA VAL A 17 -17.14 -7.71 -28.40
C VAL A 17 -15.83 -8.26 -27.85
N LEU A 18 -15.59 -9.57 -27.95
CA LEU A 18 -14.34 -10.19 -27.49
C LEU A 18 -13.12 -9.64 -28.24
N GLY A 19 -13.20 -9.52 -29.57
CA GLY A 19 -12.13 -8.92 -30.37
C GLY A 19 -11.81 -7.48 -29.94
N ARG A 20 -12.84 -6.65 -29.71
CA ARG A 20 -12.64 -5.29 -29.20
C ARG A 20 -12.04 -5.26 -27.80
N LEU A 21 -12.42 -6.19 -26.91
CA LEU A 21 -11.84 -6.28 -25.57
C LEU A 21 -10.36 -6.67 -25.59
N GLU A 22 -9.94 -7.51 -26.54
CA GLU A 22 -8.53 -7.84 -26.75
C GLU A 22 -7.74 -6.64 -27.29
N ASP A 23 -8.30 -5.91 -28.26
CA ASP A 23 -7.69 -4.74 -28.88
C ASP A 23 -7.52 -3.56 -27.91
N LEU A 24 -8.39 -3.44 -26.91
CA LEU A 24 -8.35 -2.32 -25.96
C LEU A 24 -7.06 -2.26 -25.14
N GLN A 25 -6.24 -3.32 -25.06
CA GLN A 25 -4.95 -3.38 -24.34
C GLN A 25 -4.92 -2.68 -22.95
N MET A 26 -6.07 -2.57 -22.29
CA MET A 26 -6.23 -1.88 -21.00
C MET A 26 -5.79 -2.79 -19.85
N ARG A 27 -4.52 -3.19 -19.86
CA ARG A 27 -3.93 -4.06 -18.84
C ARG A 27 -3.12 -3.21 -17.87
N ILE A 28 -3.49 -3.28 -16.59
CA ILE A 28 -2.68 -2.73 -15.50
C ILE A 28 -1.95 -3.86 -14.79
N VAL A 29 -0.75 -3.58 -14.30
CA VAL A 29 -0.02 -4.56 -13.52
C VAL A 29 -0.39 -4.41 -12.05
N VAL A 30 -0.87 -5.49 -11.45
CA VAL A 30 -1.27 -5.50 -10.04
C VAL A 30 -0.02 -5.52 -9.15
N GLY A 31 0.00 -4.64 -8.14
CA GLY A 31 0.92 -4.67 -7.02
C GLY A 31 0.17 -5.09 -5.76
N VAL A 32 0.75 -5.99 -4.97
CA VAL A 32 0.18 -6.44 -3.69
C VAL A 32 1.08 -5.92 -2.58
N SER A 33 0.50 -5.11 -1.70
CA SER A 33 1.17 -4.58 -0.52
C SER A 33 0.86 -5.45 0.69
N ASN A 34 1.90 -5.91 1.38
CA ASN A 34 1.77 -6.42 2.74
C ASN A 34 1.85 -5.24 3.73
N ARG A 35 1.58 -5.47 5.01
CA ARG A 35 1.76 -4.46 6.06
C ARG A 35 3.19 -3.91 6.05
N HIS A 36 3.31 -2.60 6.10
CA HIS A 36 4.59 -1.91 6.05
C HIS A 36 4.48 -0.50 6.63
N ALA A 37 5.63 0.14 6.86
CA ALA A 37 5.69 1.49 7.40
C ALA A 37 6.66 2.36 6.60
N HIS A 38 6.33 3.65 6.52
CA HIS A 38 7.20 4.72 6.07
C HIS A 38 7.55 5.55 7.29
N LEU A 39 8.83 5.91 7.47
CA LEU A 39 9.27 6.70 8.63
C LEU A 39 9.62 8.14 8.23
N SER A 40 9.47 9.05 9.19
CA SER A 40 10.17 10.33 9.15
C SER A 40 11.67 10.13 9.39
N ARG A 41 12.49 11.14 9.04
CA ARG A 41 13.93 11.10 9.35
C ARG A 41 14.19 11.10 10.85
N GLU A 42 13.41 11.86 11.61
CA GLU A 42 13.52 11.93 13.06
C GLU A 42 13.22 10.56 13.68
N ASP A 43 12.14 9.91 13.26
CA ASP A 43 11.76 8.60 13.77
C ASP A 43 12.77 7.52 13.36
N LEU A 44 13.36 7.60 12.17
CA LEU A 44 14.45 6.70 11.77
C LEU A 44 15.65 6.87 12.71
N ALA A 45 16.05 8.11 13.01
CA ALA A 45 17.15 8.40 13.92
C ALA A 45 16.84 7.90 15.34
N THR A 46 15.62 8.08 15.84
CA THR A 46 15.23 7.57 17.16
C THR A 46 15.20 6.04 17.22
N LEU A 47 14.63 5.39 16.21
CA LEU A 47 14.42 3.93 16.22
C LEU A 47 15.69 3.14 15.89
N PHE A 48 16.58 3.70 15.07
CA PHE A 48 17.77 2.99 14.55
C PHE A 48 19.10 3.73 14.75
N GLY A 49 19.09 5.05 15.02
CA GLY A 49 20.30 5.87 15.02
C GLY A 49 20.91 6.03 13.62
N LEU A 50 20.06 6.05 12.58
CA LEU A 50 20.46 6.12 11.19
C LEU A 50 19.93 7.39 10.51
N ASP A 51 20.69 7.92 9.57
CA ASP A 51 20.25 9.04 8.72
C ASP A 51 19.52 8.57 7.46
N GLU A 52 19.83 7.36 6.97
CA GLU A 52 19.22 6.74 5.79
C GLU A 52 18.97 5.24 5.97
N MET A 53 17.95 4.72 5.28
CA MET A 53 17.60 3.29 5.27
C MET A 53 18.48 2.53 4.27
N THR A 54 18.75 1.25 4.57
CA THR A 54 19.51 0.39 3.66
C THR A 54 18.59 -0.21 2.61
N VAL A 55 18.89 -0.04 1.32
CA VAL A 55 18.08 -0.61 0.23
C VAL A 55 18.16 -2.14 0.25
N TYR A 56 17.03 -2.81 0.46
CA TYR A 56 16.91 -4.27 0.28
C TYR A 56 16.48 -4.62 -1.15
N ARG A 57 15.40 -3.99 -1.65
CA ARG A 57 14.88 -4.24 -3.00
C ARG A 57 14.13 -3.03 -3.55
N ARG A 58 14.42 -2.62 -4.78
CA ARG A 58 13.64 -1.61 -5.51
C ARG A 58 12.22 -2.12 -5.79
N VAL A 59 11.23 -1.25 -5.61
CA VAL A 59 9.86 -1.53 -6.08
C VAL A 59 9.62 -0.89 -7.44
N ARG A 60 8.41 -1.00 -7.99
CA ARG A 60 8.12 -0.51 -9.35
C ARG A 60 8.12 1.02 -9.44
N GLN A 61 7.71 1.68 -8.37
CA GLN A 61 7.74 3.12 -8.26
C GLN A 61 9.23 3.57 -8.27
N PRO A 62 9.65 4.48 -9.18
CA PRO A 62 11.07 4.76 -9.42
C PRO A 62 11.87 5.19 -8.19
N SER A 63 11.25 5.94 -7.26
CA SER A 63 11.89 6.43 -6.04
C SER A 63 11.91 5.42 -4.90
N ASP A 64 11.00 4.45 -4.91
CA ASP A 64 10.66 3.72 -3.69
C ASP A 64 11.42 2.39 -3.60
N PHE A 65 11.63 1.94 -2.38
CA PHE A 65 12.29 0.66 -2.10
C PHE A 65 11.80 0.05 -0.80
N ALA A 66 11.86 -1.28 -0.72
CA ALA A 66 11.82 -1.98 0.56
C ALA A 66 13.21 -1.90 1.20
N ALA A 67 13.26 -1.52 2.47
CA ALA A 67 14.49 -1.40 3.23
C ALA A 67 14.89 -2.71 3.90
N VAL A 68 16.16 -2.88 4.31
CA VAL A 68 16.60 -4.05 5.11
C VAL A 68 16.00 -4.00 6.50
N GLU A 69 15.82 -2.80 7.03
CA GLU A 69 15.29 -2.51 8.35
C GLU A 69 13.82 -2.94 8.48
N THR A 70 13.50 -3.40 9.68
CA THR A 70 12.13 -3.75 10.09
C THR A 70 11.89 -3.27 11.51
N VAL A 71 10.65 -2.90 11.81
CA VAL A 71 10.22 -2.49 13.15
C VAL A 71 9.23 -3.48 13.74
N SER A 72 9.03 -3.45 15.04
CA SER A 72 7.86 -4.02 15.69
C SER A 72 6.81 -2.94 15.86
N ILE A 73 5.54 -3.27 15.65
CA ILE A 73 4.43 -2.35 15.92
C ILE A 73 3.49 -2.96 16.96
N SER A 74 2.97 -2.15 17.87
CA SER A 74 2.10 -2.59 18.96
C SER A 74 0.84 -1.74 19.03
N GLY A 75 -0.30 -2.42 19.05
CA GLY A 75 -1.59 -1.85 19.43
C GLY A 75 -2.05 -2.38 20.80
N PRO A 76 -3.24 -1.98 21.26
CA PRO A 76 -3.76 -2.40 22.57
C PRO A 76 -3.89 -3.92 22.77
N ARG A 77 -4.06 -4.70 21.70
CA ARG A 77 -4.33 -6.15 21.78
C ARG A 77 -3.19 -7.04 21.34
N ALA A 78 -2.29 -6.57 20.49
CA ALA A 78 -1.25 -7.40 19.91
C ALA A 78 -0.03 -6.59 19.47
N THR A 79 1.06 -7.32 19.25
CA THR A 79 2.29 -6.80 18.66
C THR A 79 2.64 -7.59 17.41
N PHE A 80 2.98 -6.90 16.34
CA PHE A 80 3.49 -7.50 15.11
C PHE A 80 4.99 -7.25 14.99
N PRO A 81 5.83 -8.29 15.07
CA PRO A 81 7.25 -8.16 14.84
C PRO A 81 7.57 -8.10 13.34
N LYS A 82 8.74 -7.53 13.00
CA LYS A 82 9.34 -7.57 11.66
C LYS A 82 8.48 -6.95 10.54
N LEU A 83 7.81 -5.83 10.84
CA LEU A 83 7.13 -5.02 9.85
C LEU A 83 8.13 -4.27 8.97
N ARG A 84 8.02 -4.44 7.65
CA ARG A 84 8.98 -3.92 6.67
C ARG A 84 8.92 -2.40 6.58
N LEU A 85 10.07 -1.74 6.58
CA LEU A 85 10.16 -0.32 6.23
C LEU A 85 10.23 -0.12 4.72
N MET A 86 9.54 0.90 4.24
CA MET A 86 9.56 1.39 2.87
C MET A 86 10.24 2.74 2.85
N GLY A 87 11.24 2.88 1.99
CA GLY A 87 12.00 4.10 1.78
C GLY A 87 11.66 4.77 0.45
N PRO A 88 12.09 6.04 0.27
CA PRO A 88 12.85 6.84 1.23
C PRO A 88 12.02 7.36 2.41
N CYS A 89 12.67 7.95 3.42
CA CYS A 89 11.96 8.63 4.51
C CYS A 89 10.99 9.68 3.96
N ARG A 90 9.84 9.82 4.64
CA ARG A 90 8.80 10.79 4.30
C ARG A 90 8.77 11.93 5.32
N ALA A 91 7.89 12.90 5.11
CA ALA A 91 7.70 14.01 6.05
C ALA A 91 7.07 13.56 7.37
N LYS A 92 6.19 12.55 7.32
CA LYS A 92 5.49 11.99 8.50
C LYS A 92 5.57 10.47 8.48
N THR A 93 5.62 9.87 9.67
CA THR A 93 5.55 8.42 9.83
C THR A 93 4.15 7.91 9.54
N GLN A 94 4.06 6.81 8.79
CA GLN A 94 2.83 6.19 8.34
C GLN A 94 2.96 4.67 8.38
N VAL A 95 1.96 3.99 8.91
CA VAL A 95 1.84 2.54 8.96
C VAL A 95 0.62 2.11 8.17
N GLU A 96 0.83 1.33 7.12
CA GLU A 96 -0.23 0.83 6.25
C GLU A 96 -0.58 -0.62 6.63
N LEU A 97 -1.82 -0.82 7.04
CA LEU A 97 -2.34 -2.10 7.55
C LEU A 97 -3.57 -2.57 6.76
N SER A 98 -3.86 -3.86 6.84
CA SER A 98 -5.18 -4.38 6.41
C SER A 98 -6.24 -4.17 7.50
N ARG A 99 -7.53 -4.27 7.13
CA ARG A 99 -8.63 -4.31 8.12
C ARG A 99 -8.42 -5.39 9.17
N THR A 100 -7.96 -6.57 8.76
CA THR A 100 -7.71 -7.71 9.66
C THR A 100 -6.57 -7.41 10.62
N ASP A 101 -5.51 -6.74 10.15
CA ASP A 101 -4.40 -6.30 11.00
C ASP A 101 -4.87 -5.31 12.08
N CYS A 102 -5.69 -4.33 11.70
CA CYS A 102 -6.28 -3.36 12.63
C CYS A 102 -7.12 -4.06 13.71
N VAL A 103 -7.97 -5.03 13.32
CA VAL A 103 -8.72 -5.85 14.27
C VAL A 103 -7.77 -6.61 15.19
N ALA A 104 -6.76 -7.29 14.68
CA ALA A 104 -5.82 -8.04 15.52
C ALA A 104 -5.07 -7.15 16.52
N LEU A 105 -4.62 -5.96 16.09
CA LEU A 105 -3.93 -5.00 16.96
C LEU A 105 -4.86 -4.26 17.93
N GLY A 106 -6.17 -4.23 17.65
CA GLY A 106 -7.13 -3.46 18.44
C GLY A 106 -7.07 -1.96 18.17
N ILE A 107 -6.78 -1.59 16.92
CA ILE A 107 -6.68 -0.20 16.46
C ILE A 107 -7.83 0.08 15.52
N ASP A 108 -8.52 1.20 15.70
CA ASP A 108 -9.43 1.74 14.71
C ASP A 108 -8.67 2.69 13.79
N ALA A 109 -8.71 2.44 12.49
CA ALA A 109 -7.94 3.18 11.49
C ALA A 109 -8.77 3.40 10.22
N PRO A 110 -8.70 4.60 9.62
CA PRO A 110 -9.51 4.94 8.46
C PRO A 110 -9.00 4.23 7.19
N LEU A 111 -9.92 3.94 6.27
CA LEU A 111 -9.59 3.64 4.87
C LEU A 111 -9.32 4.95 4.15
N THR A 112 -8.07 5.20 3.78
CA THR A 112 -7.68 6.49 3.17
C THR A 112 -6.52 6.34 2.19
N GLN A 113 -6.19 7.41 1.48
CA GLN A 113 -5.05 7.48 0.59
C GLN A 113 -3.76 7.78 1.37
N SER A 114 -2.64 7.29 0.87
CA SER A 114 -1.30 7.51 1.45
C SER A 114 -1.06 9.02 1.65
N GLY A 115 -0.59 9.43 2.83
CA GLY A 115 -0.34 10.83 3.19
C GLY A 115 -1.48 11.56 3.89
N HIS A 116 -2.72 11.04 3.87
CA HIS A 116 -3.87 11.65 4.56
C HIS A 116 -3.98 11.13 6.00
N LEU A 117 -3.14 11.67 6.89
CA LEU A 117 -2.97 11.16 8.26
C LEU A 117 -3.79 11.86 9.34
N ASP A 118 -4.56 12.91 9.02
CA ASP A 118 -5.22 13.74 10.05
C ASP A 118 -6.19 12.96 10.95
N ASN A 119 -6.79 11.87 10.44
CA ASN A 119 -7.66 10.97 11.20
C ASN A 119 -7.05 9.57 11.36
N ALA A 120 -5.73 9.43 11.15
CA ALA A 120 -5.04 8.16 11.30
C ALA A 120 -5.05 7.71 12.77
N GLY A 121 -5.07 6.39 12.98
CA GLY A 121 -5.08 5.79 14.31
C GLY A 121 -3.70 5.83 14.98
N PRO A 122 -3.65 5.66 16.32
CA PRO A 122 -2.40 5.67 17.06
C PRO A 122 -1.67 4.32 16.96
N ILE A 123 -0.34 4.34 17.09
CA ILE A 123 0.49 3.13 17.14
C ILE A 123 1.80 3.36 17.88
N ASP A 124 2.22 2.33 18.59
CA ASP A 124 3.56 2.23 19.14
C ASP A 124 4.48 1.53 18.14
N ILE A 125 5.66 2.10 17.88
CA ILE A 125 6.66 1.55 16.97
C ILE A 125 7.98 1.37 17.72
N GLU A 126 8.56 0.19 17.64
CA GLU A 126 9.81 -0.16 18.30
C GLU A 126 10.86 -0.64 17.28
N GLY A 127 12.04 -0.05 17.37
CA GLY A 127 13.23 -0.40 16.61
C GLY A 127 14.35 -0.83 17.56
N PRO A 128 15.53 -1.21 17.02
CA PRO A 128 16.64 -1.72 17.83
C PRO A 128 17.25 -0.71 18.80
N LYS A 129 17.01 0.60 18.63
CA LYS A 129 17.59 1.66 19.46
C LYS A 129 16.57 2.45 20.28
N GLY A 130 15.28 2.28 20.03
CA GLY A 130 14.27 3.07 20.69
C GLY A 130 12.84 2.68 20.34
N LYS A 131 11.90 3.36 20.98
CA LYS A 131 10.47 3.23 20.78
C LYS A 131 9.86 4.63 20.65
N ILE A 132 8.87 4.76 19.77
CA ILE A 132 8.08 5.98 19.59
C ILE A 132 6.59 5.66 19.71
N HIS A 133 5.82 6.66 20.14
CA HIS A 133 4.38 6.65 20.04
C HIS A 133 3.96 7.63 18.96
N VAL A 134 3.18 7.17 17.98
CA VAL A 134 2.66 8.02 16.90
C VAL A 134 1.15 8.11 17.09
N GLU A 135 0.66 9.30 17.44
CA GLU A 135 -0.77 9.54 17.69
C GLU A 135 -1.61 9.39 16.41
N HIS A 136 -1.05 9.80 15.27
CA HIS A 136 -1.70 9.78 13.97
C HIS A 136 -0.82 9.12 12.90
N GLY A 137 -0.74 7.78 12.94
CA GLY A 137 0.20 7.02 12.10
C GLY A 137 -0.42 5.85 11.33
N VAL A 138 -1.49 5.24 11.82
CA VAL A 138 -2.06 4.01 11.23
C VAL A 138 -3.19 4.31 10.28
N MET A 139 -3.12 3.71 9.10
CA MET A 139 -4.19 3.76 8.12
C MET A 139 -4.37 2.42 7.41
N ILE A 140 -5.57 2.23 6.85
CA ILE A 140 -5.86 1.16 5.91
C ILE A 140 -5.70 1.73 4.51
N ALA A 141 -4.77 1.17 3.73
CA ALA A 141 -4.46 1.68 2.41
C ALA A 141 -5.62 1.46 1.43
N ALA A 142 -6.17 2.56 0.91
CA ALA A 142 -7.13 2.51 -0.17
C ALA A 142 -6.45 2.09 -1.48
N ARG A 143 -7.11 1.20 -2.23
CA ARG A 143 -6.65 0.79 -3.56
C ARG A 143 -6.53 2.01 -4.48
N HIS A 144 -5.46 2.07 -5.25
CA HIS A 144 -5.21 3.15 -6.20
C HIS A 144 -4.36 2.63 -7.37
N ILE A 145 -4.33 3.41 -8.46
CA ILE A 145 -3.50 3.14 -9.63
C ILE A 145 -2.51 4.29 -9.75
N HIS A 146 -1.22 3.98 -9.75
CA HIS A 146 -0.22 4.96 -10.18
C HIS A 146 -0.19 4.99 -11.71
N MET A 147 -0.38 6.17 -12.28
CA MET A 147 -0.45 6.36 -13.72
C MET A 147 0.43 7.55 -14.10
N GLY A 148 1.31 7.34 -15.08
CA GLY A 148 2.10 8.43 -15.64
C GLY A 148 1.22 9.35 -16.50
N PRO A 149 1.60 10.63 -16.70
CA PRO A 149 0.78 11.58 -17.45
C PRO A 149 0.45 11.14 -18.89
N SER A 150 1.35 10.39 -19.54
CA SER A 150 1.14 9.86 -20.89
C SER A 150 0.17 8.68 -20.98
N HIS A 151 -0.24 8.13 -19.84
CA HIS A 151 -1.16 6.99 -19.74
C HIS A 151 -2.52 7.37 -19.14
N ALA A 152 -2.70 8.64 -18.76
CA ALA A 152 -3.89 9.19 -18.12
C ALA A 152 -5.06 9.41 -19.08
#